data_AF-A0A843HTC7-F1
#
_entry.id   AF-A0A843HTC7-F1
#
_cell.length_a   1.000
_cell.length_b   1.000
_cell.length_c   1.000
_cell.angle_alpha   90.00
_cell.angle_beta   90.00
_cell.angle_gamma   90.00
#
_symmetry.space_group_name_H-M   'P 1'
#
loop_
_entity.id
_entity.type
_entity.pdbx_description
1 polymer ?
#
loop_
_entity_poly.entity_id
_entity_poly.type
_entity_poly.pdbx_seq_one_letter_code
_entity_poly.pdbx_strand_id
1 'polypeptide(L)'
;MLKYAEIIDQETKRCNVGIGTDVEYYQSIGMTEMDVEQAWDGGWYLKGYVPAKPIPTDEKQRKNREYAYAQEVDCITAHIQRLRDEEQTPEIEAEIEQLIAERAAKVEEIKQRYPYSGE
;
A
#
# COMPACT_ATOMS: atom_id res chain seq x y z
N MET A 1 -5.63 16.17 -15.85
CA MET A 1 -4.57 16.68 -16.74
C MET A 1 -5.04 16.63 -18.18
N LEU A 2 -4.77 17.66 -19.00
CA LEU A 2 -5.17 17.66 -20.41
C LEU A 2 -4.26 16.76 -21.25
N LYS A 3 -4.85 15.83 -22.01
CA LYS A 3 -4.17 14.95 -22.97
C LYS A 3 -5.07 14.66 -24.17
N TYR A 4 -4.46 14.34 -25.31
CA TYR A 4 -5.18 13.70 -26.42
C TYR A 4 -5.57 12.29 -25.99
N ALA A 5 -6.86 12.00 -26.00
CA ALA A 5 -7.41 10.76 -25.53
C ALA A 5 -8.59 10.29 -26.39
N GLU A 6 -8.83 8.99 -26.38
CA GLU A 6 -10.05 8.37 -26.89
C GLU A 6 -10.72 7.58 -25.75
N ILE A 7 -12.04 7.66 -25.65
CA ILE A 7 -12.80 6.88 -24.66
C ILE A 7 -12.99 5.47 -25.24
N ILE A 8 -12.38 4.47 -24.60
CA ILE A 8 -12.50 3.06 -24.98
C ILE A 8 -13.67 2.36 -24.31
N ASP A 9 -14.17 2.92 -23.20
CA ASP A 9 -15.31 2.39 -22.45
C ASP A 9 -16.24 3.54 -22.05
N GLN A 10 -17.48 3.48 -22.53
CA GLN A 10 -18.47 4.53 -22.30
C GLN A 10 -19.09 4.49 -20.90
N GLU A 11 -19.03 3.36 -20.19
CA GLU A 11 -19.58 3.21 -18.85
C GLU A 11 -18.57 3.71 -17.81
N THR A 12 -17.33 3.20 -17.87
CA THR A 12 -16.27 3.58 -16.92
C THR A 12 -15.54 4.86 -17.30
N LYS A 13 -15.75 5.39 -18.51
CA LYS A 13 -14.97 6.50 -19.10
C LYS A 13 -13.47 6.25 -19.09
N ARG A 14 -13.07 4.98 -19.23
CA ARG A 14 -11.67 4.60 -19.44
C ARG A 14 -11.21 5.11 -20.80
N CYS A 15 -9.99 5.63 -20.85
CA CYS A 15 -9.40 6.25 -22.01
C CYS A 15 -8.05 5.62 -22.38
N ASN A 16 -7.71 5.64 -23.67
CA ASN A 16 -6.32 5.59 -24.11
C ASN A 16 -5.81 7.03 -24.21
N VAL A 17 -4.53 7.27 -23.86
CA VAL A 17 -3.93 8.61 -23.93
C VAL A 17 -2.67 8.63 -24.79
N GLY A 18 -2.51 9.69 -25.56
CA GLY A 18 -1.26 10.04 -26.21
C GLY A 18 -0.24 10.53 -25.17
N ILE A 19 0.94 9.90 -25.12
CA ILE A 19 2.03 10.27 -24.20
C ILE A 19 3.07 11.17 -24.89
N GLY A 20 3.09 11.23 -26.23
CA GLY A 20 3.98 12.08 -27.02
C GLY A 20 3.40 13.42 -27.45
N THR A 21 4.10 14.12 -28.35
CA THR A 21 3.77 15.48 -28.83
C THR A 21 3.20 15.52 -30.25
N ASP A 22 2.99 14.36 -30.89
CA ASP A 22 2.50 14.28 -32.27
C ASP A 22 0.98 14.49 -32.35
N VAL A 23 0.60 15.77 -32.29
CA VAL A 23 -0.80 16.20 -32.29
C VAL A 23 -1.53 15.78 -33.56
N GLU A 24 -0.89 15.92 -34.72
CA GLU A 24 -1.49 15.56 -36.01
C GLU A 24 -1.77 14.06 -36.08
N TYR A 25 -0.85 13.22 -35.61
CA TYR A 25 -1.08 11.78 -35.51
C TYR A 25 -2.28 11.46 -34.62
N TYR A 26 -2.35 12.03 -33.40
CA TYR A 26 -3.47 11.76 -32.49
C TYR A 26 -4.82 12.19 -33.06
N GLN A 27 -4.88 13.35 -33.71
CA GLN A 27 -6.09 13.81 -34.39
C GLN A 27 -6.46 12.90 -35.57
N SER A 28 -5.47 12.41 -36.32
CA SER A 28 -5.70 11.52 -37.47
C SER A 28 -6.30 10.16 -37.07
N ILE A 29 -5.98 9.67 -35.87
CA ILE A 29 -6.56 8.43 -35.31
C ILE A 29 -7.83 8.69 -34.50
N GLY A 30 -8.35 9.92 -34.49
CA GLY A 30 -9.64 10.26 -33.89
C GLY A 30 -9.60 10.58 -32.38
N MET A 31 -8.41 10.79 -31.80
CA MET A 31 -8.30 11.28 -30.42
C MET A 31 -8.62 12.77 -30.33
N THR A 32 -9.20 13.17 -29.20
CA THR A 32 -9.48 14.58 -28.91
C THR A 32 -8.87 14.98 -27.57
N GLU A 33 -8.64 16.28 -27.39
CA GLU A 33 -8.08 16.78 -26.13
C GLU A 33 -9.14 16.69 -25.02
N MET A 34 -8.84 15.91 -23.97
CA MET A 34 -9.71 15.66 -22.84
C MET A 34 -8.96 15.85 -21.51
N ASP A 35 -9.67 16.28 -20.46
CA ASP A 35 -9.13 16.30 -19.10
C ASP A 35 -9.23 14.90 -18.50
N VAL A 36 -8.08 14.23 -18.36
CA VAL A 36 -7.96 12.83 -17.92
C VAL A 36 -7.16 12.72 -16.62
N GLU A 37 -7.31 11.63 -15.90
CA GLU A 37 -6.56 11.32 -14.69
C GLU A 37 -6.09 9.86 -14.74
N GLN A 38 -4.91 9.59 -14.18
CA GLN A 38 -4.37 8.24 -14.10
C GLN A 38 -4.80 7.59 -12.79
N ALA A 39 -5.33 6.38 -12.87
CA ALA A 39 -5.75 5.57 -11.73
C ALA A 39 -4.57 4.82 -11.09
N TRP A 40 -4.83 4.23 -9.92
CA TRP A 40 -3.85 3.47 -9.13
C TRP A 40 -3.34 2.21 -9.84
N ASP A 41 -4.11 1.69 -10.80
CA ASP A 41 -3.78 0.51 -11.63
C ASP A 41 -2.97 0.89 -12.89
N GLY A 42 -2.67 2.18 -13.07
CA GLY A 42 -1.97 2.73 -14.24
C GLY A 42 -2.88 3.03 -15.44
N GLY A 43 -4.18 2.72 -15.35
CA GLY A 43 -5.17 3.05 -16.36
C GLY A 43 -5.49 4.55 -16.42
N TRP A 44 -5.96 5.02 -17.57
CA TRP A 44 -6.37 6.41 -17.76
C TRP A 44 -7.89 6.50 -17.85
N TYR A 45 -8.45 7.53 -17.21
CA TYR A 45 -9.89 7.77 -17.16
C TYR A 45 -10.17 9.25 -17.38
N LEU A 46 -11.37 9.58 -17.83
CA LEU A 46 -11.83 10.96 -17.79
C LEU A 46 -11.80 11.48 -16.35
N LYS A 47 -11.42 12.74 -16.16
CA LYS A 47 -11.34 13.35 -14.83
C LYS A 47 -12.65 13.18 -14.05
N GLY A 48 -12.53 12.72 -12.80
CA GLY A 48 -13.69 12.39 -11.96
C GLY A 48 -14.30 11.00 -12.17
N TYR A 49 -13.80 10.22 -13.14
CA TYR A 49 -14.20 8.83 -13.37
C TYR A 49 -13.12 7.81 -12.95
N VAL A 50 -12.05 8.28 -12.32
CA VAL A 50 -11.02 7.39 -11.76
C VAL A 50 -11.65 6.49 -10.69
N PRO A 51 -11.54 5.16 -10.82
CA PRO A 51 -12.06 4.25 -9.81
C PRO A 51 -11.28 4.43 -8.50
N ALA A 52 -12.01 4.35 -7.38
CA ALA A 52 -11.39 4.33 -6.07
C ALA A 52 -10.46 3.11 -5.97
N LYS A 53 -9.32 3.28 -5.29
CA LYS A 53 -8.45 2.15 -4.98
C LYS A 53 -9.23 1.14 -4.14
N PRO A 54 -9.31 -0.14 -4.54
CA PRO A 54 -10.03 -1.12 -3.77
C PRO A 54 -9.40 -1.23 -2.39
N ILE A 55 -10.24 -1.29 -1.37
CA ILE A 55 -9.81 -1.54 0.01
C ILE A 55 -9.20 -2.96 0.03
N PRO A 56 -7.97 -3.14 0.56
CA PRO A 56 -7.38 -4.47 0.67
C PRO A 56 -8.30 -5.41 1.46
N THR A 57 -8.44 -6.65 1.01
CA THR A 57 -9.20 -7.66 1.74
C THR A 57 -8.52 -8.03 3.06
N ASP A 58 -9.30 -8.51 4.04
CA ASP A 58 -8.74 -8.98 5.31
C ASP A 58 -7.73 -10.12 5.11
N GLU A 59 -7.91 -10.97 4.11
CA GLU A 59 -6.92 -11.99 3.76
C GLU A 59 -5.59 -11.38 3.31
N LYS A 60 -5.63 -10.31 2.50
CA LYS A 60 -4.43 -9.60 2.07
C LYS A 60 -3.75 -8.90 3.24
N GLN A 61 -4.53 -8.26 4.10
CA GLN A 61 -4.02 -7.62 5.32
C GLN A 61 -3.40 -8.63 6.26
N ARG A 62 -4.01 -9.82 6.41
CA ARG A 62 -3.48 -10.91 7.23
C ARG A 62 -2.11 -11.35 6.73
N LYS A 63 -1.96 -11.60 5.43
CA LYS A 63 -0.67 -11.95 4.82
C LYS A 63 0.38 -10.84 5.01
N ASN A 64 -0.02 -9.57 4.89
CA ASN A 64 0.88 -8.45 5.13
C ASN A 64 1.33 -8.37 6.59
N ARG A 65 0.42 -8.59 7.56
CA ARG A 65 0.75 -8.66 9.00
C ARG A 65 1.65 -9.83 9.32
N GLU A 66 1.35 -11.03 8.82
CA GLU A 66 2.18 -12.23 9.00
C GLU A 66 3.62 -11.98 8.52
N TYR A 67 3.78 -11.39 7.33
CA TYR A 67 5.10 -11.04 6.81
C TYR A 67 5.80 -9.98 7.68
N ALA A 68 5.09 -8.93 8.09
CA ALA A 68 5.65 -7.87 8.93
C ALA A 68 6.04 -8.38 10.33
N TYR A 69 5.23 -9.24 10.95
CA TYR A 69 5.58 -9.86 12.24
C TYR A 69 6.83 -10.72 12.13
N ALA A 70 6.95 -11.53 11.07
CA ALA A 70 8.14 -12.34 10.83
C ALA A 70 9.43 -11.50 10.70
N GLN A 71 9.34 -10.29 10.13
CA GLN A 71 10.51 -9.42 9.92
C GLN A 71 10.81 -8.51 11.11
N GLU A 72 9.78 -7.96 11.75
CA GLU A 72 9.91 -6.85 12.70
C GLU A 72 9.65 -7.26 14.17
N VAL A 73 8.95 -8.36 14.43
CA VAL A 73 8.50 -8.75 15.78
C VAL A 73 9.16 -10.04 16.25
N ASP A 74 9.36 -11.01 15.37
CA ASP A 74 9.90 -12.32 15.72
C ASP A 74 11.35 -12.23 16.21
N CYS A 75 12.15 -11.34 15.63
CA CYS A 75 13.53 -11.10 16.06
C CYS A 75 13.61 -10.58 17.51
N ILE A 76 12.73 -9.63 17.87
CA ILE A 76 12.61 -9.08 19.23
C ILE A 76 12.12 -10.18 20.19
N THR A 77 11.13 -10.97 19.76
CA THR A 77 10.60 -12.08 20.55
C THR A 77 11.67 -13.12 20.87
N ALA A 78 12.47 -13.50 19.87
CA ALA A 78 13.60 -14.41 20.06
C ALA A 78 14.68 -13.79 20.95
N HIS A 79 14.93 -12.49 20.85
CA HIS A 79 15.89 -11.80 21.72
C HIS A 79 15.44 -11.86 23.20
N ILE A 80 14.18 -11.52 23.48
CA ILE A 80 13.59 -11.63 24.81
C ILE A 80 13.72 -13.05 25.36
N GLN A 81 13.46 -14.07 24.55
CA GLN A 81 13.59 -15.47 24.97
C GLN A 81 15.01 -15.83 25.36
N ARG A 82 16.01 -15.43 24.56
CA ARG A 82 17.42 -15.67 24.89
C ARG A 82 17.82 -15.01 26.20
N LEU A 83 17.44 -13.75 26.41
CA LEU A 83 17.74 -13.03 27.65
C LEU A 83 17.07 -13.65 28.89
N ARG A 84 15.91 -14.29 28.73
CA ARG A 84 15.24 -15.02 29.82
C ARG A 84 15.95 -16.31 30.23
N ASP A 85 16.74 -16.88 29.32
CA ASP A 85 17.52 -18.10 29.60
C ASP A 85 18.84 -17.77 30.33
N GLU A 86 19.25 -16.50 30.37
CA GLU A 86 20.43 -16.01 31.08
C GLU A 86 20.17 -15.83 32.60
N GLU A 87 21.24 -15.62 33.37
CA GLU A 87 21.11 -15.23 34.78
C GLU A 87 20.35 -13.90 34.90
N GLN A 88 19.24 -13.90 35.65
CA GLN A 88 18.37 -12.73 35.78
C GLN A 88 18.99 -11.71 36.74
N THR A 89 19.83 -10.84 36.19
CA THR A 89 20.32 -9.64 36.87
C THR A 89 19.36 -8.47 36.64
N PRO A 90 19.38 -7.42 37.48
CA PRO A 90 18.53 -6.25 37.28
C PRO A 90 18.70 -5.58 35.90
N GLU A 91 19.89 -5.66 35.32
CA GLU A 91 20.18 -5.13 33.98
C GLU A 91 19.47 -5.94 32.89
N ILE A 92 19.51 -7.27 32.98
CA ILE A 92 18.83 -8.18 32.05
C ILE A 92 17.31 -8.02 32.15
N GLU A 93 16.78 -7.90 33.37
CA GLU A 93 15.35 -7.66 33.60
C GLU A 93 14.91 -6.34 32.96
N ALA A 94 15.68 -5.26 33.15
CA ALA A 94 15.40 -3.96 32.53
C ALA A 94 15.45 -4.00 31.00
N GLU A 95 16.42 -4.72 30.42
CA GLU A 95 16.51 -4.90 28.97
C GLU A 95 15.31 -5.68 28.42
N ILE A 96 14.90 -6.76 29.09
CA ILE A 96 13.70 -7.53 28.74
C ILE A 96 12.45 -6.63 28.76
N GLU A 97 12.28 -5.79 29.79
CA GLU A 97 11.15 -4.85 29.86
C GLU A 97 11.15 -3.86 28.70
N GLN A 98 12.32 -3.29 28.37
CA GLN A 98 12.46 -2.40 27.22
C GLN A 98 12.07 -3.11 25.91
N LEU A 99 12.56 -4.32 25.68
CA LEU A 99 12.24 -5.09 24.48
C LEU A 99 10.77 -5.49 24.41
N ILE A 100 10.12 -5.76 25.56
CA ILE A 100 8.67 -6.03 25.61
C ILE A 100 7.89 -4.79 25.18
N ALA A 101 8.27 -3.60 25.67
CA ALA A 101 7.64 -2.34 25.28
C ALA A 101 7.85 -2.05 23.78
N GLU A 102 9.07 -2.26 23.28
CA GLU A 102 9.39 -2.12 21.85
C GLU A 102 8.56 -3.07 20.99
N ARG A 103 8.50 -4.36 21.37
CA ARG A 103 7.69 -5.36 20.69
C ARG A 103 6.22 -4.94 20.63
N ALA A 104 5.66 -4.45 21.75
CA ALA A 104 4.27 -4.02 21.81
C ALA A 104 4.02 -2.81 20.89
N ALA A 105 4.91 -1.82 20.88
CA ALA A 105 4.83 -0.68 19.99
C ALA A 105 4.86 -1.12 18.51
N LYS A 106 5.75 -2.06 18.16
CA LYS A 106 5.82 -2.61 16.80
C LYS A 106 4.58 -3.36 16.38
N VAL A 107 3.99 -4.13 17.29
CA VAL A 107 2.72 -4.83 17.03
C VAL A 107 1.60 -3.83 16.72
N GLU A 108 1.48 -2.74 17.47
CA GLU A 108 0.47 -1.70 17.22
C GLU A 108 0.73 -0.92 15.92
N GLU A 109 2.00 -0.60 15.61
CA GLU A 109 2.38 0.01 14.33
C GLU A 109 1.94 -0.87 13.14
N ILE A 110 2.19 -2.18 13.22
CA ILE A 110 1.82 -3.13 12.16
C ILE A 110 0.30 -3.23 12.03
N LYS A 111 -0.45 -3.21 13.14
CA LYS A 111 -1.91 -3.23 13.10
C LYS A 111 -2.48 -2.00 12.40
N GLN A 112 -1.96 -0.82 12.72
CA GLN A 112 -2.34 0.44 12.08
C GLN A 112 -1.95 0.49 10.60
N ARG A 113 -0.80 -0.08 10.24
CA ARG A 113 -0.32 -0.14 8.84
C ARG A 113 -1.16 -1.09 7.97
N TYR A 114 -1.67 -2.17 8.55
CA TYR A 114 -2.47 -3.19 7.86
C TYR A 114 -3.76 -3.48 8.61
N PRO A 115 -4.72 -2.54 8.68
CA PRO A 115 -5.93 -2.69 9.47
C PRO A 115 -6.85 -3.75 8.87
N TYR A 116 -7.54 -4.51 9.71
CA TYR A 116 -8.67 -5.32 9.28
C TYR A 116 -9.92 -4.47 9.12
N SER A 117 -10.85 -4.94 8.30
CA SER A 117 -12.07 -4.22 7.94
C SER A 117 -13.02 -3.91 9.12
N GLY A 118 -12.81 -4.56 10.27
CA GLY A 118 -13.61 -4.39 11.49
C GLY A 118 -12.85 -3.92 12.73
N GLU A 119 -11.61 -3.45 12.58
CA GLU A 119 -10.79 -2.83 13.63
C GLU A 119 -10.84 -1.29 13.52
#